data_AF-A0A961BKM9-F1
#
_entry.id   AF-A0A961BKM9-F1
#
_cell.length_a   1.000
_cell.length_b   1.000
_cell.length_c   1.000
_cell.angle_alpha   90.00
_cell.angle_beta   90.00
_cell.angle_gamma   90.00
#
_symmetry.space_group_name_H-M   'P 1'
#
loop_
_entity.id
_entity.type
_entity.pdbx_description
1 polymer ?
#
loop_
_entity_poly.entity_id
_entity_poly.type
_entity_poly.pdbx_seq_one_letter_code
_entity_poly.pdbx_strand_id
1 'polypeptide(L)'
;MAIVSEAGRTPWFLSTFASLLVGTIVITRAPNNRIGMMLFVFGSVAWLTPFPGYLVSADTAALAWADAIGNAVNTATLFLLGFMLIRFPDGELMSRRWRYLEWLGVVAATLGFFAALLNGGWGGDSAQALLPSPLRDATSPVSAILPSVFFPVLGLFFLLSVLAVSIRFRRSSGVERQQMKWLVYVSAVFVTVL
;
A
#
# COMPACT_ATOMS: atom_id res chain seq x y z
N MET A 1 25.90 -4.33 -13.20
CA MET A 1 24.51 -4.82 -13.02
C MET A 1 23.72 -4.01 -11.99
N ALA A 2 24.06 -2.73 -11.74
CA ALA A 2 23.39 -1.87 -10.74
C ALA A 2 22.35 -0.91 -11.37
N ILE A 3 22.55 -0.52 -12.63
CA ILE A 3 21.79 0.57 -13.29
C ILE A 3 20.36 0.14 -13.68
N VAL A 4 20.14 -1.15 -13.96
CA VAL A 4 18.80 -1.67 -14.32
C VAL A 4 17.84 -1.69 -13.11
N SER A 5 18.38 -1.66 -11.88
CA SER A 5 17.56 -1.71 -10.67
C SER A 5 16.97 -0.35 -10.25
N GLU A 6 17.50 0.77 -10.74
CA GLU A 6 16.99 2.10 -10.37
C GLU A 6 15.77 2.50 -11.21
N ALA A 7 15.76 2.16 -12.51
CA ALA A 7 14.70 2.56 -13.44
C ALA A 7 13.31 2.04 -13.05
N GLY A 8 13.21 0.83 -12.47
CA GLY A 8 11.94 0.29 -11.97
C GLY A 8 11.47 0.88 -10.64
N ARG A 9 12.34 1.60 -9.91
CA ARG A 9 12.06 2.18 -8.59
C ARG A 9 11.72 3.66 -8.65
N THR A 10 12.19 4.39 -9.66
CA THR A 10 11.93 5.83 -9.86
C THR A 10 10.43 6.18 -9.83
N PRO A 11 9.52 5.41 -10.49
CA PRO A 11 8.09 5.73 -10.46
C PRO A 11 7.48 5.65 -9.05
N TRP A 12 7.89 4.66 -8.24
CA TRP A 12 7.38 4.47 -6.88
C TRP A 12 7.84 5.58 -5.92
N PHE A 13 9.10 6.01 -6.00
CA PHE A 13 9.61 7.13 -5.21
C PHE A 13 8.92 8.45 -5.54
N LEU A 14 8.71 8.74 -6.83
CA LEU A 14 7.99 9.94 -7.26
C LEU A 14 6.54 9.94 -6.76
N SER A 15 5.87 8.78 -6.83
CA SER A 15 4.47 8.64 -6.41
C SER A 15 4.29 8.81 -4.91
N THR A 16 5.18 8.20 -4.11
CA THR A 16 5.14 8.29 -2.66
C THR A 16 5.54 9.68 -2.17
N PHE A 17 6.49 10.33 -2.84
CA PHE A 17 6.85 11.72 -2.58
C PHE A 17 5.71 12.68 -2.91
N ALA A 18 5.09 12.53 -4.09
CA ALA A 18 3.91 13.29 -4.46
C ALA A 18 2.77 13.09 -3.46
N SER A 19 2.54 11.86 -3.02
CA SER A 19 1.54 11.53 -1.99
C SER A 19 1.85 12.21 -0.65
N LEU A 20 3.12 12.22 -0.23
CA LEU A 20 3.57 12.90 0.99
C LEU A 20 3.32 14.41 0.90
N LEU A 21 3.72 15.05 -0.20
CA LEU A 21 3.52 16.48 -0.43
C LEU A 21 2.04 16.85 -0.44
N VAL A 22 1.24 16.15 -1.24
CA VAL A 22 -0.20 16.39 -1.36
C VAL A 22 -0.89 16.15 -0.01
N GLY A 23 -0.59 15.04 0.66
CA GLY A 23 -1.13 14.72 1.98
C GLY A 23 -0.82 15.82 3.01
N THR A 24 0.42 16.30 3.05
CA THR A 24 0.84 17.41 3.93
C THR A 24 0.04 18.69 3.64
N ILE A 25 -0.09 19.06 2.36
CA ILE A 25 -0.84 20.25 1.95
C ILE A 25 -2.33 20.12 2.30
N VAL A 26 -2.91 18.92 2.14
CA VAL A 26 -4.33 18.70 2.43
C VAL A 26 -4.59 18.77 3.93
N ILE A 27 -3.76 18.14 4.77
CA ILE A 27 -3.94 18.16 6.24
C ILE A 27 -3.81 19.58 6.80
N THR A 28 -2.89 20.39 6.25
CA THR A 28 -2.70 21.78 6.70
C THR A 28 -3.87 22.70 6.32
N ARG A 29 -4.59 22.41 5.23
CA ARG A 29 -5.75 23.21 4.79
C ARG A 29 -7.11 22.66 5.22
N ALA A 30 -7.19 21.35 5.45
CA ALA A 30 -8.41 20.63 5.81
C ALA A 30 -8.07 19.50 6.82
N PRO A 31 -7.88 19.83 8.11
CA PRO A 31 -7.36 18.89 9.11
C PRO A 31 -8.28 17.70 9.40
N ASN A 32 -9.58 17.77 9.04
CA ASN A 32 -10.49 16.63 9.15
C ASN A 32 -10.58 15.77 7.87
N ASN A 33 -9.76 16.05 6.85
CA ASN A 33 -9.78 15.30 5.60
C ASN A 33 -9.03 13.97 5.75
N ARG A 34 -9.80 12.87 5.86
CA ARG A 34 -9.30 11.51 5.99
C ARG A 34 -8.42 11.06 4.82
N ILE A 35 -8.72 11.50 3.59
CA ILE A 35 -7.94 11.12 2.41
C ILE A 35 -6.57 11.79 2.47
N GLY A 36 -6.51 13.07 2.88
CA GLY A 36 -5.25 13.78 3.12
C GLY A 36 -4.37 13.09 4.15
N MET A 37 -4.97 12.65 5.27
CA MET A 37 -4.27 11.86 6.30
C MET A 37 -3.70 10.56 5.74
N MET A 38 -4.49 9.81 4.99
CA MET A 38 -4.02 8.55 4.40
C MET A 38 -2.90 8.77 3.39
N LEU A 39 -2.95 9.85 2.58
CA LEU A 39 -1.92 10.19 1.61
C LEU A 39 -0.60 10.55 2.30
N PHE A 40 -0.71 11.33 3.38
CA PHE A 40 0.44 11.69 4.20
C PHE A 40 1.10 10.46 4.82
N VAL A 41 0.31 9.55 5.41
CA VAL A 41 0.84 8.32 6.01
C VAL A 41 1.45 7.42 4.94
N PHE A 42 0.75 7.22 3.81
CA PHE A 42 1.23 6.43 2.68
C PHE A 42 2.59 6.92 2.17
N GLY A 43 2.71 8.24 1.95
CA GLY A 43 3.95 8.86 1.56
C GLY A 43 5.03 8.74 2.64
N SER A 44 4.71 9.07 3.89
CA SER A 44 5.69 9.08 4.99
C SER A 44 6.33 7.72 5.22
N VAL A 45 5.54 6.64 5.20
CA VAL A 45 6.04 5.28 5.41
C VAL A 45 7.11 4.92 4.38
N ALA A 46 6.86 5.18 3.09
CA ALA A 46 7.79 4.82 2.02
C ALA A 46 9.16 5.51 2.16
N TRP A 47 9.20 6.69 2.79
CA TRP A 47 10.43 7.46 3.01
C TRP A 47 11.09 7.16 4.36
N LEU A 48 10.35 6.65 5.35
CA LEU A 48 10.84 6.32 6.68
C LEU A 48 11.27 4.86 6.84
N THR A 49 10.81 3.95 5.98
CA THR A 49 11.25 2.56 6.03
C THR A 49 12.74 2.45 5.65
N PRO A 50 13.60 1.87 6.50
CA PRO A 50 15.03 1.80 6.24
C PRO A 50 15.29 0.99 4.97
N PHE A 51 16.05 1.53 4.02
CA PHE A 51 16.62 0.70 2.97
C PHE A 51 17.90 0.04 3.50
N PRO A 52 18.05 -1.29 3.40
CA PRO A 52 19.27 -1.97 3.82
C PRO A 52 20.53 -1.41 3.15
N GLY A 53 20.39 -0.86 1.93
CA GLY A 53 21.48 -0.17 1.21
C GLY A 53 22.02 1.09 1.88
N TYR A 54 21.30 1.72 2.82
CA TYR A 54 21.81 2.85 3.62
C TYR A 54 22.41 2.40 4.95
N LEU A 55 22.28 1.13 5.32
CA LEU A 55 22.74 0.56 6.58
C LEU A 55 23.99 -0.31 6.40
N VAL A 56 24.86 0.05 5.45
CA VAL A 56 26.05 -0.75 5.03
C VAL A 56 27.00 -1.09 6.19
N SER A 57 26.94 -0.34 7.31
CA SER A 57 27.76 -0.56 8.50
C SER A 57 27.06 -1.34 9.63
N ALA A 58 25.81 -1.78 9.45
CA ALA A 58 25.06 -2.47 10.50
C ALA A 58 25.31 -3.99 10.49
N ASP A 59 25.13 -4.63 11.63
CA ASP A 59 25.19 -6.09 11.74
C ASP A 59 24.14 -6.76 10.84
N THR A 60 24.53 -7.86 10.20
CA THR A 60 23.70 -8.66 9.29
C THR A 60 22.38 -9.11 9.90
N ALA A 61 22.36 -9.44 11.20
CA ALA A 61 21.12 -9.80 11.89
C ALA A 61 20.18 -8.60 12.04
N ALA A 62 20.72 -7.42 12.38
CA ALA A 62 19.93 -6.19 12.48
C ALA A 62 19.38 -5.76 11.10
N LEU A 63 20.16 -5.95 10.04
CA LEU A 63 19.73 -5.71 8.65
C LEU A 63 18.58 -6.63 8.24
N ALA A 64 18.64 -7.92 8.58
CA ALA A 64 17.59 -8.87 8.26
C ALA A 64 16.26 -8.52 8.94
N TRP A 65 16.30 -8.08 10.20
CA TRP A 65 15.12 -7.56 10.89
C TRP A 65 14.60 -6.26 10.27
N ALA A 66 15.48 -5.32 9.96
CA ALA A 66 15.11 -4.05 9.34
C ALA A 66 14.43 -4.25 7.97
N ASP A 67 14.96 -5.16 7.15
CA ASP A 67 14.38 -5.51 5.85
C ASP A 67 13.00 -6.15 6.01
N ALA A 68 12.87 -7.17 6.88
CA ALA A 68 11.59 -7.85 7.13
C ALA A 68 10.52 -6.89 7.68
N ILE A 69 10.86 -6.02 8.62
CA ILE A 69 9.94 -5.01 9.18
C ILE A 69 9.59 -3.98 8.11
N GLY A 70 10.57 -3.50 7.35
CA GLY A 70 10.36 -2.53 6.26
C GLY A 70 9.38 -3.07 5.23
N ASN A 71 9.56 -4.32 4.78
CA ASN A 71 8.67 -4.97 3.84
C ASN A 71 7.28 -5.23 4.44
N ALA A 72 7.18 -5.59 5.73
CA ALA A 72 5.91 -5.77 6.41
C ALA A 72 5.09 -4.48 6.46
N VAL A 73 5.71 -3.37 6.85
CA VAL A 73 5.07 -2.05 6.93
C VAL A 73 4.69 -1.55 5.52
N ASN A 74 5.56 -1.71 4.53
CA ASN A 74 5.25 -1.34 3.13
C ASN A 74 4.09 -2.17 2.57
N THR A 75 4.03 -3.47 2.87
CA THR A 75 2.94 -4.35 2.43
C THR A 75 1.59 -3.89 3.00
N ALA A 76 1.52 -3.61 4.30
CA ALA A 76 0.29 -3.11 4.93
C ALA A 76 -0.13 -1.73 4.39
N THR A 77 0.85 -0.87 4.11
CA THR A 77 0.63 0.51 3.67
C THR A 77 -0.04 0.60 2.31
N LEU A 78 0.18 -0.38 1.42
CA LEU A 78 -0.50 -0.44 0.11
C LEU A 78 -2.04 -0.42 0.25
N PHE A 79 -2.59 -1.00 1.32
CA PHE A 79 -4.04 -1.05 1.54
C PHE A 79 -4.67 0.33 1.79
N LEU A 80 -3.87 1.33 2.18
CA LEU A 80 -4.35 2.72 2.25
C LEU A 80 -4.91 3.20 0.92
N LEU A 81 -4.33 2.78 -0.21
CA LEU A 81 -4.84 3.13 -1.54
C LEU A 81 -6.26 2.56 -1.76
N GLY A 82 -6.49 1.29 -1.40
CA GLY A 82 -7.82 0.69 -1.49
C GLY A 82 -8.83 1.36 -0.56
N PHE A 83 -8.44 1.71 0.67
CA PHE A 83 -9.30 2.46 1.59
C PHE A 83 -9.63 3.86 1.08
N MET A 84 -8.68 4.55 0.45
CA MET A 84 -8.94 5.83 -0.22
C MET A 84 -9.99 5.65 -1.32
N LEU A 85 -9.85 4.64 -2.19
CA LEU A 85 -10.80 4.37 -3.26
C LEU A 85 -12.21 4.12 -2.72
N ILE A 86 -12.36 3.32 -1.66
CA ILE A 86 -13.67 3.01 -1.07
C ILE A 86 -14.33 4.26 -0.46
N ARG A 87 -13.53 5.17 0.12
CA ARG A 87 -14.02 6.38 0.81
C ARG A 87 -14.09 7.63 -0.06
N PHE A 88 -13.55 7.58 -1.29
CA PHE A 88 -13.57 8.72 -2.21
C PHE A 88 -15.01 9.06 -2.66
N PRO A 89 -15.36 10.35 -2.83
CA PRO A 89 -14.57 11.57 -2.58
C PRO A 89 -14.68 12.12 -1.15
N ASP A 90 -15.78 11.85 -0.46
CA ASP A 90 -16.18 12.62 0.74
C ASP A 90 -15.53 12.11 2.04
N GLY A 91 -14.75 11.02 1.99
CA GLY A 91 -14.18 10.36 3.17
C GLY A 91 -15.17 9.48 3.94
N GLU A 92 -16.39 9.32 3.39
CA GLU A 92 -17.49 8.53 3.97
C GLU A 92 -17.84 7.31 3.12
N LEU A 93 -18.29 6.26 3.81
CA LEU A 93 -18.77 5.03 3.20
C LEU A 93 -20.17 5.22 2.60
N MET A 94 -20.37 4.74 1.38
CA MET A 94 -21.66 4.86 0.69
C MET A 94 -22.81 4.06 1.35
N SER A 95 -22.52 3.03 2.15
CA SER A 95 -23.52 2.25 2.90
C SER A 95 -22.87 1.40 4.00
N ARG A 96 -23.65 0.94 5.00
CA ARG A 96 -23.17 0.03 6.06
C ARG A 96 -22.55 -1.26 5.52
N ARG A 97 -22.97 -1.75 4.34
CA ARG A 97 -22.46 -2.99 3.74
C ARG A 97 -21.01 -2.85 3.28
N TRP A 98 -20.56 -1.65 2.94
CA TRP A 98 -19.16 -1.39 2.57
C TRP A 98 -18.20 -1.47 3.76
N ARG A 99 -18.70 -1.48 5.01
CA ARG A 99 -17.88 -1.76 6.19
C ARG A 99 -17.27 -3.16 6.15
N TYR A 100 -17.97 -4.14 5.56
CA TYR A 100 -17.40 -5.48 5.40
C TYR A 100 -16.19 -5.48 4.45
N LEU A 101 -16.20 -4.62 3.42
CA LEU A 101 -15.05 -4.46 2.54
C LEU A 101 -13.89 -3.76 3.25
N GLU A 102 -14.16 -2.79 4.13
CA GLU A 102 -13.10 -2.20 4.97
C GLU A 102 -12.47 -3.25 5.90
N TRP A 103 -13.30 -4.08 6.56
CA TRP A 103 -12.80 -5.18 7.39
C TRP A 103 -11.99 -6.19 6.59
N LEU A 104 -12.43 -6.52 5.36
CA LEU A 104 -11.64 -7.35 4.45
C LEU A 104 -10.27 -6.73 4.19
N GLY A 105 -10.21 -5.41 3.93
CA GLY A 105 -8.95 -4.70 3.75
C GLY A 105 -8.06 -4.73 4.99
N VAL A 106 -8.63 -4.59 6.19
CA VAL A 106 -7.87 -4.65 7.46
C VAL A 106 -7.29 -6.05 7.68
N VAL A 107 -8.09 -7.09 7.46
CA VAL A 107 -7.63 -8.48 7.55
C VAL A 107 -6.55 -8.76 6.51
N ALA A 108 -6.75 -8.30 5.27
CA ALA A 108 -5.80 -8.48 4.19
C ALA A 108 -4.47 -7.75 4.44
N ALA A 109 -4.52 -6.52 4.96
CA ALA A 109 -3.33 -5.77 5.38
C ALA A 109 -2.58 -6.48 6.50
N THR A 110 -3.31 -7.04 7.47
CA THR A 110 -2.73 -7.80 8.58
C THR A 110 -2.07 -9.09 8.09
N LEU A 111 -2.75 -9.83 7.20
CA LEU A 111 -2.19 -11.03 6.56
C LEU A 111 -0.92 -10.70 5.78
N GLY A 112 -0.94 -9.63 4.97
CA GLY A 112 0.22 -9.18 4.21
C GLY A 112 1.39 -8.75 5.09
N PHE A 113 1.10 -8.01 6.17
CA PHE A 113 2.10 -7.62 7.16
C PHE A 113 2.84 -8.83 7.71
N PHE A 114 2.12 -9.84 8.19
CA PHE A 114 2.74 -11.05 8.72
C PHE A 114 3.39 -11.91 7.63
N ALA A 115 2.81 -11.99 6.43
CA ALA A 115 3.40 -12.72 5.32
C ALA A 115 4.80 -12.18 5.01
N ALA A 116 4.92 -10.85 4.94
CA ALA A 116 6.19 -10.16 4.70
C ALA A 116 7.15 -10.22 5.90
N LEU A 117 6.66 -10.02 7.12
CA LEU A 117 7.50 -10.11 8.32
C LEU A 117 8.13 -11.51 8.47
N LEU A 118 7.36 -12.56 8.20
CA LEU A 118 7.82 -13.95 8.35
C LEU A 118 8.71 -14.42 7.20
N ASN A 119 8.55 -13.90 5.98
CA ASN A 119 9.33 -14.36 4.82
C ASN A 119 10.42 -13.39 4.36
N GLY A 120 10.39 -12.13 4.82
CA GLY A 120 11.38 -11.09 4.55
C GLY A 120 10.98 -10.15 3.44
N GLY A 121 10.35 -10.64 2.36
CA GLY A 121 10.01 -9.84 1.19
C GLY A 121 8.56 -9.32 1.17
N TRP A 122 8.28 -8.37 0.28
CA TRP A 122 6.95 -7.76 0.14
C TRP A 122 5.86 -8.81 -0.12
N GLY A 123 4.72 -8.72 0.57
CA GLY A 123 3.65 -9.74 0.49
C GLY A 123 4.06 -11.15 0.94
N GLY A 124 5.26 -11.30 1.48
CA GLY A 124 5.89 -12.57 1.80
C GLY A 124 6.56 -13.27 0.61
N ASP A 125 6.75 -12.58 -0.51
CA ASP A 125 7.54 -13.09 -1.63
C ASP A 125 9.03 -13.09 -1.26
N SER A 126 9.55 -14.25 -0.88
CA SER A 126 10.95 -14.39 -0.52
C SER A 126 11.94 -14.09 -1.64
N ALA A 127 11.52 -14.09 -2.91
CA ALA A 127 12.38 -13.70 -4.03
C ALA A 127 12.65 -12.19 -4.06
N GLN A 128 11.80 -11.40 -3.41
CA GLN A 128 11.97 -9.95 -3.27
C GLN A 128 12.70 -9.53 -1.99
N ALA A 129 12.98 -10.49 -1.09
CA ALA A 129 13.71 -10.22 0.14
C ALA A 129 15.19 -9.93 -0.17
N LEU A 130 15.75 -8.86 0.42
CA LEU A 130 17.19 -8.61 0.33
C LEU A 130 17.95 -9.56 1.25
N LEU A 131 17.38 -9.84 2.42
CA LEU A 131 17.87 -10.82 3.38
C LEU A 131 16.74 -11.76 3.81
N PRO A 132 17.03 -13.05 4.06
CA PRO A 132 16.03 -13.96 4.62
C PRO A 132 15.52 -13.43 5.97
N SER A 133 14.20 -13.48 6.19
CA SER A 133 13.66 -13.13 7.50
C SER A 133 14.19 -14.10 8.57
N PRO A 134 14.62 -13.60 9.74
CA PRO A 134 15.03 -14.44 10.87
C PRO A 134 13.93 -15.38 11.36
N LEU A 135 12.67 -15.11 11.03
CA LEU A 135 11.50 -15.87 11.48
C LEU A 135 11.07 -16.97 10.51
N ARG A 136 11.61 -17.01 9.28
CA ARG A 136 11.09 -17.84 8.19
C ARG A 136 11.05 -19.32 8.53
N ASP A 137 12.17 -19.86 8.98
CA ASP A 137 12.33 -21.29 9.25
C ASP A 137 11.64 -21.68 10.56
N ALA A 138 11.72 -20.82 11.57
CA ALA A 138 11.09 -21.03 12.89
C ALA A 138 9.56 -21.04 12.85
N THR A 139 8.96 -20.41 11.83
CA THR A 139 7.50 -20.30 11.67
C THR A 139 6.94 -21.13 10.53
N SER A 140 7.75 -22.02 9.95
CA SER A 140 7.28 -23.02 8.99
C SER A 140 6.30 -24.00 9.66
N PRO A 141 5.17 -24.39 9.03
CA PRO A 141 4.78 -24.11 7.64
C PRO A 141 3.93 -22.83 7.45
N VAL A 142 3.62 -22.11 8.53
CA VAL A 142 2.75 -20.92 8.49
C VAL A 142 3.33 -19.86 7.55
N SER A 143 4.65 -19.60 7.65
CA SER A 143 5.36 -18.69 6.74
C SER A 143 5.16 -19.04 5.25
N ALA A 144 5.13 -20.33 4.89
CA ALA A 144 4.95 -20.77 3.50
C ALA A 144 3.51 -20.61 2.99
N ILE A 145 2.51 -20.72 3.87
CA ILE A 145 1.08 -20.69 3.49
C ILE A 145 0.58 -19.25 3.33
N LEU A 146 1.03 -18.34 4.19
CA LEU A 146 0.53 -16.96 4.25
C LEU A 146 0.55 -16.21 2.91
N PRO A 147 1.65 -16.22 2.13
CA PRO A 147 1.69 -15.54 0.83
C PRO A 147 0.63 -16.07 -0.14
N SER A 148 0.43 -17.39 -0.16
CA SER A 148 -0.55 -18.06 -1.03
C SER A 148 -1.99 -17.64 -0.75
N VAL A 149 -2.29 -17.25 0.49
CA VAL A 149 -3.60 -16.70 0.89
C VAL A 149 -3.65 -15.19 0.67
N PHE A 150 -2.56 -14.49 0.96
CA PHE A 150 -2.47 -13.03 0.86
C PHE A 150 -2.73 -12.51 -0.55
N PHE A 151 -2.03 -13.03 -1.56
CA PHE A 151 -2.11 -12.50 -2.93
C PHE A 151 -3.52 -12.56 -3.54
N PRO A 152 -4.28 -13.67 -3.43
CA PRO A 152 -5.68 -13.72 -3.86
C PRO A 152 -6.58 -12.73 -3.12
N VAL A 153 -6.40 -12.60 -1.80
CA VAL A 153 -7.21 -11.68 -0.97
C VAL A 153 -6.90 -10.22 -1.32
N LEU A 154 -5.62 -9.89 -1.56
CA LEU A 154 -5.19 -8.59 -2.06
C LEU A 154 -5.89 -8.26 -3.38
N GLY A 155 -5.84 -9.17 -4.35
CA GLY A 155 -6.52 -9.00 -5.65
C GLY A 155 -8.02 -8.78 -5.48
N LEU A 156 -8.69 -9.61 -4.68
CA LEU A 156 -10.11 -9.48 -4.40
C LEU A 156 -10.45 -8.12 -3.75
N PHE A 157 -9.67 -7.67 -2.78
CA PHE A 157 -9.89 -6.39 -2.10
C PHE A 157 -9.79 -5.20 -3.07
N PHE A 158 -8.75 -5.16 -3.91
CA PHE A 158 -8.58 -4.09 -4.90
C PHE A 158 -9.66 -4.12 -5.98
N LEU A 159 -10.04 -5.31 -6.46
CA LEU A 159 -11.16 -5.47 -7.41
C LEU A 159 -12.47 -4.92 -6.84
N LEU A 160 -12.79 -5.27 -5.58
CA LEU A 160 -13.99 -4.77 -4.91
C LEU A 160 -13.91 -3.26 -4.62
N SER A 161 -12.72 -2.72 -4.35
CA SER A 161 -12.50 -1.28 -4.16
C SER A 161 -12.76 -0.50 -5.45
N VAL A 162 -12.29 -1.00 -6.59
CA VAL A 162 -12.57 -0.42 -7.93
C VAL A 162 -14.06 -0.53 -8.27
N LEU A 163 -14.69 -1.66 -7.93
CA LEU A 163 -16.14 -1.83 -8.12
C LEU A 163 -16.94 -0.83 -7.28
N ALA A 164 -16.50 -0.53 -6.04
CA ALA A 164 -17.13 0.47 -5.18
C ALA A 164 -17.15 1.86 -5.84
N VAL A 165 -15.99 2.30 -6.34
CA VAL A 165 -15.86 3.56 -7.08
C VAL A 165 -16.74 3.55 -8.33
N SER A 166 -16.75 2.44 -9.07
CA SER A 166 -17.54 2.31 -10.30
C SER A 166 -19.05 2.41 -10.03
N ILE A 167 -19.54 1.78 -8.97
CA ILE A 167 -20.95 1.89 -8.55
C ILE A 167 -21.27 3.33 -8.12
N ARG A 168 -20.37 3.97 -7.37
CA ARG A 168 -20.54 5.37 -6.94
C ARG A 168 -20.60 6.30 -8.15
N PHE A 169 -19.76 6.06 -9.16
CA PHE A 169 -19.68 6.87 -10.38
C PHE A 169 -21.00 6.87 -11.15
N ARG A 170 -21.62 5.69 -11.25
CA ARG A 170 -22.92 5.54 -11.93
C ARG A 170 -24.06 6.24 -11.19
N ARG A 171 -23.91 6.49 -9.88
CA ARG A 171 -24.91 7.17 -9.04
C ARG A 171 -24.63 8.66 -8.87
N SER A 172 -23.38 9.09 -9.03
CA SER A 172 -22.96 10.49 -8.85
C SER A 172 -23.52 11.42 -9.93
N SER A 173 -23.90 12.63 -9.53
CA SER A 173 -24.33 13.72 -10.42
C SER A 173 -23.62 15.04 -10.04
N GLY A 174 -23.58 16.01 -10.97
CA GLY A 174 -22.97 17.30 -10.71
C GLY A 174 -21.46 17.26 -10.41
N VAL A 175 -21.04 17.92 -9.32
CA VAL A 175 -19.63 18.14 -8.93
C VAL A 175 -18.92 16.84 -8.53
N GLU A 176 -19.62 15.93 -7.85
CA GLU A 176 -19.06 14.63 -7.43
C GLU A 176 -18.60 13.82 -8.65
N ARG A 177 -19.37 13.86 -9.75
CA ARG A 177 -19.02 13.19 -10.99
C ARG A 177 -17.78 13.77 -11.66
N GLN A 178 -17.52 15.08 -11.50
CA GLN A 178 -16.29 15.69 -12.01
C GLN A 178 -15.06 15.27 -11.20
N GLN A 179 -15.15 15.22 -9.86
CA GLN A 179 -14.05 14.74 -9.02
C GLN A 179 -13.67 13.28 -9.34
N MET A 180 -14.67 12.44 -9.58
CA MET A 180 -14.45 11.04 -9.95
C MET A 180 -13.84 10.89 -11.35
N LYS A 181 -14.19 11.75 -12.31
CA LYS A 181 -13.52 11.80 -13.62
C LYS A 181 -12.03 12.16 -13.48
N TRP A 182 -11.69 13.10 -12.59
CA TRP A 182 -10.30 13.44 -12.30
C TRP A 182 -9.54 12.25 -11.71
N LEU A 183 -10.14 11.51 -10.78
CA LEU A 183 -9.53 10.30 -10.23
C LEU A 183 -9.22 9.28 -11.32
N VAL A 184 -10.19 8.97 -12.19
CA VAL A 184 -9.99 8.04 -13.31
C VAL A 184 -8.92 8.54 -14.26
N TYR A 185 -8.93 9.83 -14.59
CA TYR A 185 -7.94 10.44 -15.48
C TYR A 185 -6.51 10.32 -14.90
N VAL A 186 -6.31 10.72 -13.65
CA VAL A 186 -5.02 10.63 -12.97
C VAL A 186 -4.57 9.16 -12.86
N SER A 187 -5.50 8.23 -12.57
CA SER A 187 -5.19 6.81 -12.49
C SER A 187 -4.78 6.23 -13.85
N ALA A 188 -5.45 6.62 -14.94
CA ALA A 188 -5.12 6.18 -16.29
C ALA A 188 -3.76 6.74 -16.75
N VAL A 189 -3.48 8.01 -16.45
CA VAL A 189 -2.15 8.61 -16.69
C VAL A 189 -1.08 7.86 -15.90
N PHE A 190 -1.33 7.57 -14.62
CA PHE A 190 -0.40 6.83 -13.78
C PHE A 190 -0.04 5.45 -14.35
N VAL A 191 -1.04 4.67 -14.77
CA VAL A 191 -0.82 3.36 -15.41
C VAL A 191 -0.05 3.46 -16.72
N THR A 192 -0.21 4.55 -17.47
CA THR A 192 0.50 4.74 -18.75
C THR A 192 1.96 5.17 -18.56
N VAL A 193 2.29 5.75 -17.41
CA VAL A 193 3.63 6.26 -17.07
C VAL A 193 4.49 5.22 -16.33
N LEU A 194 3.86 4.20 -15.74
CA LEU A 194 4.49 3.04 -15.11
C LEU A 194 4.99 2.02 -16.14
#